data_AF-A0A2U3H0B7-F1
#
_entry.id   AF-A0A2U3H0B7-F1
#
_cell.length_a   1.000
_cell.length_b   1.000
_cell.length_c   1.000
_cell.angle_alpha   90.00
_cell.angle_beta   90.00
_cell.angle_gamma   90.00
#
_symmetry.space_group_name_H-M   'P 1'
#
loop_
_entity.id
_entity.type
_entity.pdbx_description
1 polymer ?
#
loop_
_entity_poly.entity_id
_entity_poly.type
_entity_poly.pdbx_seq_one_letter_code
_entity_poly.pdbx_strand_id
1 'polypeptide(L)'
;MSDTHTSPGQLRELPAHEIREETEALVEELFKAALLMEADEELPLQISYFDLGLTSLRLTRLKQQLEELLELTIDTNVLFNEPTVEYLVLHLTDLLAGSSPADLPAQ
;
A
#
# COMPACT_ATOMS: atom_id res chain seq x y z
N MET A 1 -4.62 13.67 -16.32
CA MET A 1 -4.18 12.36 -15.80
C MET A 1 -5.43 11.73 -15.21
N SER A 2 -5.68 10.47 -15.55
CA SER A 2 -6.98 9.84 -15.34
C SER A 2 -7.36 9.90 -13.86
N ASP A 3 -8.50 10.54 -13.60
CA ASP A 3 -9.16 10.63 -12.30
C ASP A 3 -9.75 9.23 -12.02
N THR A 4 -8.88 8.26 -11.73
CA THR A 4 -9.31 6.90 -11.39
C THR A 4 -9.60 6.88 -9.90
N HIS A 5 -10.79 7.35 -9.52
CA HIS A 5 -11.38 7.00 -8.23
C HIS A 5 -11.70 5.49 -8.24
N THR A 6 -10.66 4.63 -8.21
CA THR A 6 -10.84 3.18 -8.12
C THR A 6 -11.45 2.90 -6.75
N SER A 7 -12.73 2.55 -6.74
CA SER A 7 -13.46 2.26 -5.51
C SER A 7 -13.01 0.91 -4.95
N PRO A 8 -12.91 0.73 -3.63
CA PRO A 8 -12.48 -0.52 -3.01
C PRO A 8 -13.36 -1.71 -3.40
N GLY A 9 -14.66 -1.49 -3.55
CA GLY A 9 -15.58 -2.50 -4.04
C GLY A 9 -15.21 -3.03 -5.43
N GLN A 10 -14.75 -2.15 -6.33
CA GLN A 10 -14.36 -2.52 -7.68
C GLN A 10 -13.03 -3.25 -7.70
N LEU A 11 -12.05 -2.83 -6.88
CA LEU A 11 -10.78 -3.55 -6.73
C LEU A 11 -11.01 -5.03 -6.40
N ARG A 12 -11.93 -5.33 -5.48
CA ARG A 12 -12.18 -6.71 -5.03
C ARG A 12 -12.84 -7.61 -6.09
N GLU A 13 -13.42 -7.02 -7.13
CA GLU A 13 -14.04 -7.74 -8.25
C GLU A 13 -13.04 -8.01 -9.40
N LEU A 14 -11.86 -7.39 -9.35
CA LEU A 14 -10.80 -7.57 -10.34
C LEU A 14 -10.03 -8.88 -10.12
N PRO A 15 -9.38 -9.43 -11.16
CA PRO A 15 -8.42 -10.52 -11.01
C PRO A 15 -7.20 -10.06 -10.20
N ALA A 16 -6.57 -10.99 -9.47
CA ALA A 16 -5.47 -10.70 -8.54
C ALA A 16 -4.30 -9.90 -9.13
N HIS A 17 -4.02 -10.02 -10.44
CA HIS A 17 -3.00 -9.22 -11.10
C HIS A 17 -3.40 -7.75 -11.23
N GLU A 18 -4.65 -7.45 -11.62
CA GLU A 18 -5.17 -6.08 -11.70
C GLU A 18 -5.30 -5.46 -10.29
N ILE A 19 -5.72 -6.24 -9.28
CA ILE A 19 -5.73 -5.76 -7.87
C ILE A 19 -4.34 -5.28 -7.47
N ARG A 20 -3.32 -6.09 -7.77
CA ARG A 20 -1.94 -5.77 -7.45
C ARG A 20 -1.48 -4.49 -8.14
N GLU A 21 -1.73 -4.36 -9.45
CA GLU A 21 -1.32 -3.18 -10.22
C GLU A 21 -2.00 -1.90 -9.72
N GLU A 22 -3.31 -1.94 -9.46
CA GLU A 22 -4.04 -0.79 -8.94
C GLU A 22 -3.62 -0.42 -7.51
N THR A 23 -3.38 -1.43 -6.66
CA THR A 23 -2.89 -1.22 -5.29
C THR A 23 -1.48 -0.65 -5.31
N GLU A 24 -0.61 -1.16 -6.20
CA GLU A 24 0.76 -0.67 -6.39
C GLU A 24 0.75 0.80 -6.82
N ALA A 25 -0.05 1.17 -7.83
CA ALA A 25 -0.18 2.53 -8.30
C ALA A 25 -0.68 3.49 -7.21
N LEU A 26 -1.72 3.08 -6.46
CA LEU A 26 -2.26 3.89 -5.36
C LEU A 26 -1.23 4.12 -4.26
N VAL A 27 -0.56 3.06 -3.82
CA VAL A 27 0.47 3.15 -2.79
C VAL A 27 1.63 4.00 -3.28
N GLU A 28 2.12 3.77 -4.50
CA GLU A 28 3.22 4.53 -5.08
C GLU A 28 2.91 6.03 -5.12
N GLU A 29 1.73 6.42 -5.60
CA GLU A 29 1.30 7.81 -5.68
C GLU A 29 1.29 8.48 -4.30
N LEU A 30 0.70 7.80 -3.30
CA LEU A 30 0.64 8.29 -1.93
C LEU A 30 2.05 8.43 -1.31
N PHE A 31 2.93 7.48 -1.57
CA PHE A 31 4.31 7.52 -1.07
C PHE A 31 5.13 8.62 -1.73
N LYS A 32 5.05 8.78 -3.06
CA LYS A 32 5.68 9.87 -3.80
C LYS A 32 5.24 11.23 -3.26
N ALA A 33 3.93 11.41 -3.06
CA ALA A 33 3.39 12.63 -2.45
C ALA A 33 3.90 12.87 -1.03
N ALA A 34 4.01 11.82 -0.21
CA ALA A 34 4.50 11.94 1.17
C ALA A 34 6.02 12.24 1.24
N LEU A 35 6.79 11.68 0.31
CA LEU A 35 8.24 11.87 0.17
C LEU A 35 8.60 13.15 -0.60
N LEU A 36 7.62 13.86 -1.16
CA LEU A 36 7.80 15.04 -2.01
C LEU A 36 8.61 14.71 -3.28
N MET A 37 8.44 13.50 -3.81
CA MET A 37 9.06 13.05 -5.07
C MET A 37 8.25 13.55 -6.27
N GLU A 38 8.92 13.72 -7.40
CA GLU A 38 8.26 14.06 -8.66
C GLU A 38 7.59 12.82 -9.28
N ALA A 39 6.58 13.03 -10.14
CA ALA A 39 5.83 11.93 -10.74
C ALA A 39 6.70 11.07 -11.68
N ASP A 40 7.75 11.65 -12.28
CA ASP A 40 8.71 10.94 -13.13
C ASP A 40 9.80 10.20 -12.34
N GLU A 41 9.90 10.44 -11.03
CA GLU A 41 10.88 9.78 -10.19
C GLU A 41 10.43 8.35 -9.88
N GLU A 42 11.36 7.39 -9.97
CA GLU A 42 11.07 5.99 -9.62
C GLU A 42 11.10 5.81 -8.09
N LEU A 43 10.00 5.35 -7.51
CA LEU A 43 9.94 5.03 -6.09
C LEU A 43 10.57 3.64 -5.85
N PRO A 44 11.65 3.53 -5.06
CA PRO A 44 12.28 2.25 -4.84
C PRO A 44 11.45 1.39 -3.87
N LEU A 45 10.69 0.44 -4.42
CA LEU A 45 9.76 -0.39 -3.65
C LEU A 45 10.44 -1.35 -2.65
N GLN A 46 11.67 -1.74 -2.96
CA GLN A 46 12.50 -2.64 -2.15
C GLN A 46 13.27 -1.92 -1.03
N ILE A 47 13.33 -0.58 -1.07
CA ILE A 47 14.02 0.22 -0.06
C ILE A 47 13.04 0.57 1.06
N SER A 48 13.56 0.61 2.28
CA SER A 48 12.72 1.04 3.39
C SER A 48 12.30 2.49 3.21
N TYR A 49 11.01 2.77 3.31
CA TYR A 49 10.53 4.14 3.24
C TYR A 49 11.09 5.05 4.36
N PHE A 50 11.52 4.47 5.50
CA PHE A 50 12.23 5.23 6.52
C PHE A 50 13.60 5.72 6.03
N ASP A 51 14.29 4.90 5.24
CA ASP A 51 15.57 5.25 4.61
C ASP A 51 15.38 6.32 3.53
N LEU A 52 14.24 6.29 2.84
CA LEU A 52 13.82 7.34 1.90
C LEU A 52 13.46 8.68 2.58
N GLY A 53 13.43 8.74 3.92
CA GLY A 53 13.10 9.95 4.67
C GLY A 53 11.61 10.09 5.04
N LEU A 54 10.83 9.02 4.91
CA LEU A 54 9.47 8.95 5.45
C LEU A 54 9.54 8.99 6.98
N THR A 55 8.72 9.85 7.57
CA THR A 55 8.65 9.99 9.03
C THR A 55 7.50 9.16 9.58
N SER A 56 7.57 8.75 10.85
CA SER A 56 6.48 8.00 11.50
C SER A 56 5.13 8.71 11.40
N LEU A 57 5.11 10.05 11.51
CA LEU A 57 3.89 10.84 11.34
C LEU A 57 3.31 10.72 9.93
N ARG A 58 4.16 10.78 8.89
CA ARG A 58 3.73 10.60 7.49
C ARG A 58 3.24 9.18 7.25
N LEU A 59 3.96 8.19 7.77
CA LEU A 59 3.56 6.78 7.70
C LEU A 59 2.19 6.54 8.34
N THR A 60 1.93 7.09 9.53
CA THR A 60 0.63 6.94 10.20
C THR A 60 -0.50 7.64 9.44
N ARG A 61 -0.22 8.75 8.73
CA ARG A 61 -1.22 9.39 7.84
C ARG A 61 -1.47 8.60 6.57
N LEU A 62 -0.43 8.03 5.97
CA LEU A 62 -0.55 7.14 4.80
C LEU A 62 -1.38 5.91 5.15
N LYS A 63 -1.07 5.28 6.28
CA LYS A 63 -1.83 4.16 6.84
C LYS A 63 -3.31 4.50 6.95
N GLN A 64 -3.66 5.60 7.64
CA GLN A 64 -5.06 5.99 7.82
C GLN A 64 -5.78 6.23 6.50
N GLN A 65 -5.14 6.92 5.55
CA GLN A 65 -5.74 7.14 4.22
C GLN A 65 -5.97 5.84 3.47
N LEU A 66 -5.01 4.90 3.49
CA LEU A 66 -5.17 3.59 2.86
C LEU A 66 -6.30 2.79 3.53
N GLU A 67 -6.39 2.80 4.86
CA GLU A 67 -7.47 2.13 5.59
C GLU A 67 -8.85 2.70 5.25
N GLU A 68 -8.97 4.03 5.16
CA GLU A 68 -10.22 4.70 4.78
C GLU A 68 -10.59 4.46 3.31
N LEU A 69 -9.62 4.50 2.40
CA LEU A 69 -9.84 4.30 0.97
C LEU A 69 -10.17 2.85 0.62
N LEU A 70 -9.48 1.90 1.25
CA LEU A 70 -9.63 0.48 0.96
C LEU A 70 -10.70 -0.20 1.83
N GLU A 71 -11.20 0.51 2.85
CA GLU A 71 -12.09 -0.02 3.89
C GLU A 71 -11.48 -1.26 4.59
N LEU A 72 -10.17 -1.19 4.87
CA LEU A 72 -9.36 -2.26 5.47
C LEU A 72 -8.70 -1.78 6.75
N THR A 73 -8.14 -2.72 7.53
CA THR A 73 -7.28 -2.42 8.67
C THR A 73 -5.87 -2.92 8.35
N ILE A 74 -4.90 -2.03 8.48
CA ILE A 74 -3.49 -2.33 8.25
C ILE A 74 -2.82 -2.48 9.61
N ASP A 75 -2.15 -3.59 9.84
CA ASP A 75 -1.38 -3.77 11.07
C ASP A 75 -0.15 -2.86 11.08
N THR A 76 0.00 -2.06 12.14
CA THR A 76 1.24 -1.29 12.33
C THR A 76 2.45 -2.20 12.42
N ASN A 77 2.31 -3.43 12.93
CA ASN A 77 3.40 -4.39 12.98
C ASN A 77 3.97 -4.66 11.57
N VAL A 78 3.12 -4.82 10.55
CA VAL A 78 3.56 -4.96 9.15
C VAL A 78 4.40 -3.76 8.71
N LEU A 79 3.94 -2.54 9.03
CA LEU A 79 4.64 -1.30 8.69
C LEU A 79 5.99 -1.10 9.42
N PHE A 80 6.22 -1.80 10.52
CA PHE A 80 7.48 -1.71 11.27
C PHE A 80 8.38 -2.93 11.05
N ASN A 81 7.81 -4.09 10.73
CA ASN A 81 8.54 -5.33 10.51
C ASN A 81 9.23 -5.34 9.14
N GLU A 82 8.47 -5.08 8.07
CA GLU A 82 8.99 -4.95 6.71
C GLU A 82 8.59 -3.59 6.14
N PRO A 83 9.36 -2.53 6.45
CA PRO A 83 9.02 -1.16 6.11
C PRO A 83 9.31 -0.82 4.64
N THR A 84 8.93 -1.71 3.72
CA THR A 84 9.11 -1.59 2.26
C THR A 84 7.76 -1.39 1.59
N VAL A 85 7.75 -0.69 0.46
CA VAL A 85 6.51 -0.42 -0.29
C VAL A 85 6.02 -1.69 -0.98
N GLU A 86 6.95 -2.51 -1.49
CA GLU A 86 6.63 -3.79 -2.12
C GLU A 86 5.84 -4.72 -1.19
N TYR A 87 6.30 -4.86 0.07
CA TYR A 87 5.62 -5.70 1.06
C TYR A 87 4.23 -5.15 1.41
N LEU A 88 4.10 -3.82 1.56
CA LEU A 88 2.82 -3.17 1.81
C LEU A 88 1.81 -3.48 0.70
N VAL A 89 2.21 -3.28 -0.55
CA VAL A 89 1.36 -3.53 -1.73
C VAL A 89 0.93 -5.00 -1.77
N LEU A 90 1.85 -5.92 -1.54
CA LEU A 90 1.56 -7.35 -1.53
C LEU A 90 0.57 -7.71 -0.42
N HIS A 91 0.77 -7.18 0.78
CA HIS A 91 -0.14 -7.39 1.91
C HIS A 91 -1.55 -6.83 1.66
N LEU A 92 -1.65 -5.63 1.11
CA LEU A 92 -2.93 -5.01 0.74
C LEU A 92 -3.64 -5.79 -0.36
N THR A 93 -2.89 -6.25 -1.37
CA THR A 93 -3.42 -7.06 -2.47
C THR A 93 -4.03 -8.36 -1.93
N ASP A 94 -3.34 -9.03 -0.99
CA ASP A 94 -3.81 -10.28 -0.37
C ASP A 94 -5.14 -10.06 0.39
N LEU A 95 -5.20 -9.00 1.20
CA LEU A 95 -6.41 -8.58 1.92
C LEU A 95 -7.59 -8.27 0.99
N LEU A 96 -7.32 -7.60 -0.14
CA LEU A 96 -8.34 -7.24 -1.14
C LEU A 96 -8.81 -8.46 -1.92
N ALA A 97 -7.88 -9.34 -2.32
CA ALA A 97 -8.17 -10.58 -3.03
C ALA A 97 -8.97 -11.60 -2.17
N GLY A 98 -9.16 -11.32 -0.89
CA GLY A 98 -9.92 -12.18 0.03
C GLY A 98 -9.11 -13.38 0.53
N SER A 99 -7.80 -13.41 0.27
CA SER A 99 -6.87 -14.19 1.05
C SER A 99 -6.83 -13.57 2.44
N SER A 100 -7.59 -14.11 3.37
CA SER A 100 -7.42 -13.71 4.76
C SER A 100 -6.01 -14.14 5.18
N PRO A 101 -5.16 -13.24 5.70
CA PRO A 101 -3.87 -13.63 6.28
C PRO A 101 -4.03 -14.50 7.54
N ALA A 102 -5.26 -14.90 7.90
CA ALA A 102 -5.53 -15.92 8.90
C ALA A 102 -4.95 -17.32 8.57
N ASP A 103 -4.34 -17.51 7.39
CA ASP A 103 -3.53 -18.70 7.05
C ASP A 103 -2.02 -18.46 7.14
N LEU A 104 -1.55 -17.51 7.94
CA LEU A 104 -0.15 -17.50 8.40
C LEU A 104 -0.09 -18.10 9.82
N PRO A 105 0.33 -19.37 10.00
CA PRO A 105 0.58 -19.89 11.33
C PRO A 105 1.73 -19.08 11.93
N ALA A 106 1.51 -18.53 13.13
CA ALA A 106 2.56 -17.96 13.96
C ALA A 106 3.72 -18.97 14.06
N GLN A 107 4.92 -18.58 13.63
CA GLN A 107 6.17 -19.25 13.99
C GLN A 107 6.83 -18.54 15.16
#